data_AF-X1C8G9-F1
#
_entry.id   AF-X1C8G9-F1
#
_cell.length_a   1.000
_cell.length_b   1.000
_cell.length_c   1.000
_cell.angle_alpha   90.00
_cell.angle_beta   90.00
_cell.angle_gamma   90.00
#
_symmetry.space_group_name_H-M   'P 1'
#
loop_
_entity.id
_entity.type
_entity.pdbx_description
1 polymer ?
#
loop_
_entity_poly.entity_id
_entity_poly.type
_entity_poly.pdbx_seq_one_letter_code
_entity_poly.pdbx_strand_id
1 'polypeptide(L)'
;PAQEAEAANSRVANLNLDGFIIDAETEAKHKNKEAAQYMNRLDVGVPVALSSYRYPVLHQELPWGTYLGGCDLVMPQVYWQGAVNSGSQLARSYNEYRDFLKTDLPYVPTGAAYARGSWHVTPDQVERFLDTVSALELPGVNFYRWETARELPGVWERIARYDYGSQPPPPPPPTESITARLELDQGVYSGELYLEG
;
A
#
# COMPACT_ATOMS: atom_id res chain seq x y z
N PRO A 1 -1.86 9.61 -16.81
CA PRO A 1 -2.06 8.21 -16.38
C PRO A 1 -1.24 7.19 -17.20
N ALA A 2 -1.43 7.05 -18.52
CA ALA A 2 -0.74 5.99 -19.28
C ALA A 2 0.81 6.10 -19.25
N GLN A 3 1.36 7.28 -19.57
CA GLN A 3 2.82 7.53 -19.51
C GLN A 3 3.38 7.42 -18.09
N GLU A 4 2.56 7.71 -17.08
CA GLU A 4 2.94 7.60 -15.67
C GLU A 4 3.09 6.14 -15.25
N ALA A 5 2.17 5.27 -15.68
CA ALA A 5 2.26 3.83 -15.49
C ALA A 5 3.48 3.25 -16.22
N GLU A 6 3.74 3.66 -17.47
CA GLU A 6 4.92 3.22 -18.21
C GLU A 6 6.23 3.64 -17.55
N ALA A 7 6.27 4.84 -16.97
CA ALA A 7 7.40 5.29 -16.18
C ALA A 7 7.58 4.43 -14.92
N ALA A 8 6.50 4.08 -14.22
CA ALA A 8 6.54 3.20 -13.05
C ALA A 8 7.10 1.82 -13.42
N ASN A 9 6.54 1.16 -14.45
CA ASN A 9 7.01 -0.14 -14.95
C ASN A 9 8.51 -0.11 -15.27
N SER A 10 8.95 0.92 -16.00
CA SER A 10 10.35 1.09 -16.37
C SER A 10 11.24 1.31 -15.15
N ARG A 11 10.82 2.12 -14.17
CA ARG A 11 11.62 2.42 -12.99
C ARG A 11 11.76 1.22 -12.06
N VAL A 12 10.67 0.50 -11.80
CA VAL A 12 10.69 -0.70 -10.98
C VAL A 12 11.64 -1.74 -11.56
N ALA A 13 11.53 -2.01 -12.85
CA ALA A 13 12.40 -2.96 -13.55
C ALA A 13 13.88 -2.51 -13.53
N ASN A 14 14.16 -1.26 -13.90
CA ASN A 14 15.54 -0.77 -14.03
C ASN A 14 16.26 -0.62 -12.68
N LEU A 15 15.53 -0.38 -11.60
CA LEU A 15 16.08 -0.25 -10.25
C LEU A 15 16.00 -1.56 -9.45
N ASN A 16 15.40 -2.61 -10.01
CA ASN A 16 15.18 -3.90 -9.35
C ASN A 16 14.55 -3.72 -7.96
N LEU A 17 13.45 -2.97 -7.90
CA LEU A 17 12.72 -2.72 -6.65
C LEU A 17 11.86 -3.93 -6.29
N ASP A 18 11.71 -4.22 -5.00
CA ASP A 18 10.90 -5.34 -4.51
C ASP A 18 9.40 -5.01 -4.35
N GLY A 19 9.01 -3.76 -4.60
CA GLY A 19 7.64 -3.30 -4.44
C GLY A 19 7.43 -1.90 -4.98
N PHE A 20 6.17 -1.55 -5.22
CA PHE A 20 5.77 -0.24 -5.72
C PHE A 20 4.58 0.30 -4.93
N ILE A 21 4.63 1.58 -4.56
CA ILE A 21 3.56 2.24 -3.80
C ILE A 21 2.95 3.32 -4.69
N ILE A 22 1.68 3.20 -4.99
CA ILE A 22 0.89 4.26 -5.64
C ILE A 22 0.52 5.26 -4.55
N ASP A 23 0.95 6.51 -4.71
CA ASP A 23 0.57 7.61 -3.82
C ASP A 23 -0.59 8.40 -4.44
N ALA A 24 -1.82 8.07 -4.06
CA ALA A 24 -3.04 8.63 -4.64
C ALA A 24 -3.70 9.59 -3.66
N GLU A 25 -3.52 10.90 -3.89
CA GLU A 25 -4.09 11.96 -3.05
C GLU A 25 -5.11 12.82 -3.80
N THR A 26 -5.03 14.14 -3.66
CA THR A 26 -6.10 15.05 -4.09
C THR A 26 -6.19 15.12 -5.60
N GLU A 27 -5.07 14.95 -6.28
CA GLU A 27 -4.92 14.94 -7.73
C GLU A 27 -5.65 13.75 -8.36
N ALA A 28 -5.92 12.68 -7.60
CA ALA A 28 -6.63 11.50 -8.06
C ALA A 28 -8.16 11.59 -7.85
N LYS A 29 -8.66 12.57 -7.08
CA LYS A 29 -10.10 12.72 -6.81
C LYS A 29 -10.89 12.98 -8.10
N HIS A 30 -12.06 12.33 -8.21
CA HIS A 30 -12.97 12.35 -9.35
C HIS A 30 -12.42 11.80 -10.68
N LYS A 31 -11.23 11.22 -10.69
CA LYS A 31 -10.55 10.74 -11.89
C LYS A 31 -10.73 9.25 -12.15
N ASN A 32 -11.98 8.77 -12.13
CA ASN A 32 -12.27 7.34 -12.28
C ASN A 32 -11.75 6.77 -13.62
N LYS A 33 -11.85 7.53 -14.72
CA LYS A 33 -11.38 7.09 -16.04
C LYS A 33 -9.86 7.02 -16.10
N GLU A 34 -9.19 8.04 -15.57
CA GLU A 34 -7.73 8.13 -15.57
C GLU A 34 -7.11 7.11 -14.61
N ALA A 35 -7.73 6.87 -13.45
CA ALA A 35 -7.33 5.80 -12.54
C ALA A 35 -7.45 4.43 -13.23
N ALA A 36 -8.54 4.16 -13.94
CA ALA A 36 -8.71 2.91 -14.68
C ALA A 36 -7.66 2.77 -15.79
N GLN A 37 -7.37 3.84 -16.54
CA GLN A 37 -6.31 3.84 -17.55
C GLN A 37 -4.92 3.60 -16.95
N TYR A 38 -4.62 4.20 -15.80
CA TYR A 38 -3.37 3.99 -15.08
C TYR A 38 -3.24 2.54 -14.63
N MET A 39 -4.24 2.02 -13.90
CA MET A 39 -4.21 0.65 -13.37
C MET A 39 -4.18 -0.41 -14.46
N ASN A 40 -4.87 -0.21 -15.59
CA ASN A 40 -4.81 -1.14 -16.73
C ASN A 40 -3.45 -1.18 -17.43
N ARG A 41 -2.62 -0.14 -17.26
CA ARG A 41 -1.30 -0.04 -17.89
C ARG A 41 -0.16 -0.37 -16.92
N LEU A 42 -0.42 -0.33 -15.62
CA LEU A 42 0.54 -0.65 -14.58
C LEU A 42 0.81 -2.15 -14.59
N ASP A 43 2.08 -2.50 -14.81
CA ASP A 43 2.58 -3.86 -14.86
C ASP A 43 4.04 -3.83 -14.39
N VAL A 44 4.20 -3.73 -13.07
CA VAL A 44 5.50 -3.54 -12.42
C VAL A 44 6.15 -4.87 -12.02
N GLY A 45 5.44 -6.00 -12.15
CA GLY A 45 5.96 -7.35 -11.84
C GLY A 45 6.29 -7.61 -10.36
N VAL A 46 5.91 -6.70 -9.46
CA VAL A 46 6.18 -6.74 -8.01
C VAL A 46 4.94 -6.29 -7.22
N PRO A 47 4.84 -6.59 -5.91
CA PRO A 47 3.70 -6.17 -5.10
C PRO A 47 3.43 -4.67 -5.15
N VAL A 48 2.16 -4.30 -5.30
CA VAL A 48 1.67 -2.93 -5.39
C VAL A 48 0.85 -2.56 -4.16
N ALA A 49 1.19 -1.44 -3.52
CA ALA A 49 0.44 -0.88 -2.40
C ALA A 49 -0.29 0.41 -2.78
N LEU A 50 -1.48 0.64 -2.22
CA LEU A 50 -2.15 1.94 -2.28
C LEU A 50 -1.83 2.78 -1.03
N SER A 51 -1.04 3.84 -1.18
CA SER A 51 -0.90 4.91 -0.20
C SER A 51 -1.94 6.00 -0.48
N SER A 52 -2.82 6.25 0.50
CA SER A 52 -3.84 7.29 0.40
C SER A 52 -4.37 7.69 1.78
N TYR A 53 -5.50 8.38 1.84
CA TYR A 53 -6.07 8.95 3.04
C TYR A 53 -6.37 7.93 4.13
N ARG A 54 -6.13 8.34 5.38
CA ARG A 54 -6.49 7.54 6.57
C ARG A 54 -8.00 7.34 6.76
N TYR A 55 -8.84 8.27 6.30
CA TYR A 55 -10.30 8.17 6.49
C TYR A 55 -11.03 8.19 5.15
N PRO A 56 -11.21 7.04 4.48
CA PRO A 56 -11.95 6.95 3.22
C PRO A 56 -13.34 7.61 3.25
N VAL A 57 -14.03 7.61 4.39
CA VAL A 57 -15.35 8.24 4.53
C VAL A 57 -15.31 9.74 4.23
N LEU A 58 -14.18 10.41 4.49
CA LEU A 58 -13.97 11.84 4.22
C LEU A 58 -13.40 12.11 2.81
N HIS A 59 -13.09 11.06 2.05
CA HIS A 59 -12.42 11.13 0.76
C HIS A 59 -13.08 10.21 -0.27
N GLN A 60 -14.41 10.19 -0.30
CA GLN A 60 -15.20 9.30 -1.17
C GLN A 60 -15.01 9.61 -2.66
N GLU A 61 -14.48 10.78 -2.99
CA GLU A 61 -14.20 11.20 -4.37
C GLU A 61 -12.99 10.46 -4.97
N LEU A 62 -12.16 9.81 -4.15
CA LEU A 62 -11.07 8.99 -4.65
C LEU A 62 -11.66 7.73 -5.33
N PRO A 63 -11.14 7.31 -6.49
CA PRO A 63 -11.47 6.05 -7.16
C PRO A 63 -11.04 4.78 -6.38
N TRP A 64 -11.50 4.62 -5.13
CA TRP A 64 -11.08 3.54 -4.22
C TRP A 64 -11.21 2.16 -4.85
N GLY A 65 -12.37 1.82 -5.40
CA GLY A 65 -12.60 0.49 -6.00
C GLY A 65 -11.65 0.19 -7.15
N THR A 66 -11.30 1.20 -7.96
CA THR A 66 -10.35 1.04 -9.07
C THR A 66 -8.94 0.75 -8.58
N TYR A 67 -8.45 1.50 -7.59
CA TYR A 67 -7.11 1.27 -7.06
C TYR A 67 -7.03 -0.04 -6.27
N LEU A 68 -7.99 -0.29 -5.37
CA LEU A 68 -8.02 -1.51 -4.56
C LEU A 68 -8.10 -2.77 -5.42
N GLY A 69 -8.79 -2.72 -6.56
CA GLY A 69 -8.89 -3.86 -7.48
C GLY A 69 -7.57 -4.25 -8.17
N GLY A 70 -6.54 -3.40 -8.11
CA GLY A 70 -5.23 -3.67 -8.71
C GLY A 70 -4.05 -3.51 -7.75
N CYS A 71 -4.29 -3.47 -6.43
CA CYS A 71 -3.25 -3.45 -5.41
C CYS A 71 -3.28 -4.72 -4.57
N ASP A 72 -2.11 -5.11 -4.05
CA ASP A 72 -1.92 -6.28 -3.19
C ASP A 72 -2.06 -5.95 -1.71
N LEU A 73 -1.89 -4.68 -1.33
CA LEU A 73 -2.08 -4.18 0.04
C LEU A 73 -2.50 -2.71 0.07
N VAL A 74 -2.94 -2.24 1.24
CA VAL A 74 -3.19 -0.82 1.51
C VAL A 74 -2.18 -0.27 2.50
N MET A 75 -1.70 0.94 2.24
CA MET A 75 -0.70 1.65 3.02
C MET A 75 -1.14 3.07 3.40
N PRO A 76 -2.26 3.24 4.15
CA PRO A 76 -2.82 4.56 4.42
C PRO A 76 -1.88 5.47 5.21
N GLN A 77 -1.93 6.76 4.87
CA GLN A 77 -1.20 7.85 5.49
C GLN A 77 -1.90 8.27 6.81
N VAL A 78 -1.63 7.56 7.91
CA VAL A 78 -2.23 7.80 9.23
C VAL A 78 -1.46 8.90 9.99
N TYR A 79 -1.38 10.08 9.40
CA TYR A 79 -0.73 11.23 10.03
C TYR A 79 -1.67 11.92 11.02
N TRP A 80 -1.36 11.86 12.32
CA TRP A 80 -2.11 12.53 13.38
C TRP A 80 -1.68 13.99 13.59
N GLN A 81 -1.28 14.65 12.50
CA GLN A 81 -0.76 16.01 12.52
C GLN A 81 -1.77 16.97 13.16
N GLY A 82 -1.31 17.77 14.13
CA GLY A 82 -2.17 18.68 14.90
C GLY A 82 -2.98 17.99 16.01
N ALA A 83 -2.75 16.70 16.26
CA ALA A 83 -3.39 15.93 17.32
C ALA A 83 -2.36 15.13 18.14
N VAL A 84 -2.84 14.40 19.16
CA VAL A 84 -1.99 13.60 20.08
C VAL A 84 -2.45 12.14 20.21
N ASN A 85 -3.54 11.77 19.54
CA ASN A 85 -4.28 10.51 19.67
C ASN A 85 -3.95 9.51 18.54
N SER A 86 -2.66 9.30 18.27
CA SER A 86 -2.15 8.46 17.18
C SER A 86 -2.81 7.08 17.07
N GLY A 87 -2.90 6.35 18.19
CA GLY A 87 -3.55 5.03 18.24
C GLY A 87 -5.04 5.06 17.86
N SER A 88 -5.82 6.01 18.41
CA SER A 88 -7.24 6.14 18.06
C SER A 88 -7.45 6.49 16.58
N GLN A 89 -6.54 7.27 15.99
CA GLN A 89 -6.60 7.57 14.55
C GLN A 89 -6.32 6.33 13.69
N LEU A 90 -5.36 5.50 14.10
CA LEU A 90 -5.10 4.23 13.44
C LEU A 90 -6.28 3.27 13.54
N ALA A 91 -6.83 3.06 14.73
CA ALA A 91 -7.97 2.16 14.93
C ALA A 91 -9.18 2.58 14.09
N ARG A 92 -9.49 3.89 14.05
CA ARG A 92 -10.54 4.42 13.18
C ARG A 92 -10.23 4.18 11.70
N SER A 93 -9.00 4.48 11.28
CA SER A 93 -8.56 4.31 9.90
C SER A 93 -8.71 2.86 9.44
N TYR A 94 -8.24 1.90 10.25
CA TYR A 94 -8.40 0.48 10.02
C TYR A 94 -9.87 0.07 9.87
N ASN A 95 -10.74 0.50 10.80
CA ASN A 95 -12.16 0.20 10.74
C ASN A 95 -12.82 0.80 9.50
N GLU A 96 -12.46 2.01 9.04
CA GLU A 96 -13.02 2.55 7.80
C GLU A 96 -12.60 1.74 6.56
N TYR A 97 -11.36 1.23 6.50
CA TYR A 97 -10.96 0.34 5.40
C TYR A 97 -11.74 -0.99 5.43
N ARG A 98 -11.93 -1.60 6.61
CA ARG A 98 -12.68 -2.86 6.75
C ARG A 98 -14.19 -2.69 6.58
N ASP A 99 -14.77 -1.66 7.17
CA ASP A 99 -16.22 -1.52 7.28
C ASP A 99 -16.83 -0.65 6.19
N PHE A 100 -16.15 0.40 5.76
CA PHE A 100 -16.67 1.31 4.73
C PHE A 100 -16.22 0.89 3.34
N LEU A 101 -14.92 0.64 3.13
CA LEU A 101 -14.42 0.17 1.84
C LEU A 101 -14.63 -1.33 1.60
N LYS A 102 -14.90 -2.11 2.66
CA LYS A 102 -15.07 -3.57 2.59
C LYS A 102 -13.88 -4.26 1.90
N THR A 103 -12.67 -3.76 2.13
CA THR A 103 -11.45 -4.38 1.60
C THR A 103 -10.89 -5.41 2.57
N ASP A 104 -10.46 -6.56 2.03
CA ASP A 104 -9.76 -7.62 2.76
C ASP A 104 -8.24 -7.58 2.54
N LEU A 105 -7.74 -6.57 1.81
CA LEU A 105 -6.31 -6.44 1.55
C LEU A 105 -5.51 -6.29 2.87
N PRO A 106 -4.27 -6.81 2.95
CA PRO A 106 -3.35 -6.51 4.03
C PRO A 106 -3.24 -5.01 4.29
N TYR A 107 -3.27 -4.61 5.55
CA TYR A 107 -3.30 -3.21 5.96
C TYR A 107 -1.99 -2.86 6.69
N VAL A 108 -1.16 -2.02 6.08
CA VAL A 108 0.17 -1.64 6.56
C VAL A 108 0.22 -0.11 6.72
N PRO A 109 -0.12 0.48 7.87
CA PRO A 109 -0.28 1.92 7.97
C PRO A 109 1.07 2.66 7.88
N THR A 110 1.05 3.88 7.36
CA THR A 110 2.18 4.82 7.44
C THR A 110 1.91 5.86 8.54
N GLY A 111 2.68 5.80 9.62
CA GLY A 111 2.63 6.76 10.73
C GLY A 111 3.43 8.04 10.47
N ALA A 112 3.25 9.06 11.32
CA ALA A 112 4.03 10.28 11.25
C ALA A 112 5.35 10.16 12.05
N ALA A 113 6.42 10.73 11.52
CA ALA A 113 7.75 10.89 12.11
C ALA A 113 8.39 12.24 11.72
N TYR A 114 7.57 13.30 11.65
CA TYR A 114 7.98 14.64 11.23
C TYR A 114 7.38 15.74 12.12
N ALA A 115 7.81 16.98 11.90
CA ALA A 115 7.24 18.19 12.50
C ALA A 115 6.61 19.11 11.46
N ARG A 116 5.58 19.86 11.85
CA ARG A 116 4.97 20.91 11.04
C ARG A 116 4.47 22.05 11.92
N GLY A 117 5.03 23.24 11.71
CA GLY A 117 4.73 24.41 12.54
C GLY A 117 5.15 24.16 13.99
N SER A 118 4.24 24.42 14.94
CA SER A 118 4.46 24.14 16.36
C SER A 118 4.24 22.68 16.76
N TRP A 119 3.63 21.88 15.88
CA TRP A 119 3.35 20.47 16.14
C TRP A 119 4.53 19.59 15.69
N HIS A 120 4.88 18.60 16.51
CA HIS A 120 5.86 17.57 16.17
C HIS A 120 5.47 16.24 16.80
N VAL A 121 5.90 15.16 16.15
CA VAL A 121 5.74 13.80 16.70
C VAL A 121 6.59 13.65 17.95
N THR A 122 6.05 12.97 18.96
CA THR A 122 6.77 12.60 20.18
C THR A 122 6.95 11.09 20.28
N PRO A 123 7.95 10.60 21.05
CA PRO A 123 8.14 9.17 21.29
C PRO A 123 6.89 8.48 21.82
N ASP A 124 6.16 9.09 22.76
CA ASP A 124 4.94 8.50 23.31
C ASP A 124 3.81 8.35 22.28
N GLN A 125 3.76 9.26 21.29
CA GLN A 125 2.78 9.14 20.19
C GLN A 125 3.16 7.99 19.24
N VAL A 126 4.46 7.80 18.99
CA VAL A 126 4.96 6.65 18.23
C VAL A 126 4.65 5.35 18.96
N GLU A 127 4.94 5.28 20.26
CA GLU A 127 4.64 4.09 21.09
C GLU A 127 3.16 3.74 21.01
N ARG A 128 2.25 4.69 21.28
CA ARG A 128 0.80 4.46 21.15
C ARG A 128 0.36 4.00 19.77
N PHE A 129 1.03 4.48 18.72
CA PHE A 129 0.73 4.06 17.35
C PHE A 129 1.14 2.59 17.14
N LEU A 130 2.36 2.23 17.54
CA LEU A 130 2.90 0.88 17.42
C LEU A 130 2.20 -0.13 18.33
N ASP A 131 1.80 0.27 19.53
CA ASP A 131 0.93 -0.52 20.43
C ASP A 131 -0.38 -0.87 19.72
N THR A 132 -0.96 0.09 18.99
CA THR A 132 -2.20 -0.12 18.24
C THR A 132 -1.97 -1.01 17.01
N VAL A 133 -0.85 -0.86 16.30
CA VAL A 133 -0.45 -1.78 15.21
C VAL A 133 -0.39 -3.22 15.73
N SER A 134 0.23 -3.41 16.89
CA SER A 134 0.40 -4.73 17.51
C SER A 134 -0.94 -5.30 18.00
N ALA A 135 -1.77 -4.48 18.65
CA ALA A 135 -3.09 -4.89 19.15
C ALA A 135 -4.08 -5.24 18.03
N LEU A 136 -3.90 -4.67 16.84
CA LEU A 136 -4.67 -5.00 15.64
C LEU A 136 -4.05 -6.13 14.81
N GLU A 137 -2.94 -6.72 15.26
CA GLU A 137 -2.21 -7.80 14.58
C GLU A 137 -1.85 -7.47 13.13
N LEU A 138 -1.48 -6.21 12.86
CA LEU A 138 -1.18 -5.76 11.50
C LEU A 138 0.15 -6.34 11.01
N PRO A 139 0.24 -6.73 9.72
CA PRO A 139 1.42 -7.43 9.18
C PRO A 139 2.66 -6.54 9.02
N GLY A 140 2.54 -5.23 9.25
CA GLY A 140 3.67 -4.31 9.17
C GLY A 140 3.25 -2.87 9.47
N VAL A 141 4.23 -1.97 9.46
CA VAL A 141 4.07 -0.53 9.65
C VAL A 141 5.19 0.22 8.95
N ASN A 142 4.87 1.39 8.39
CA ASN A 142 5.82 2.33 7.82
C ASN A 142 5.75 3.69 8.54
N PHE A 143 6.73 4.56 8.32
CA PHE A 143 6.71 5.95 8.82
C PHE A 143 7.12 6.94 7.73
N TYR A 144 6.50 8.11 7.77
CA TYR A 144 6.89 9.28 7.00
C TYR A 144 7.13 10.42 8.00
N ARG A 145 8.26 11.14 8.01
CA ARG A 145 9.42 11.05 7.12
C ARG A 145 10.62 10.47 7.84
N TRP A 146 11.29 9.52 7.19
CA TRP A 146 12.46 8.87 7.76
C TRP A 146 13.64 9.81 7.96
N GLU A 147 13.80 10.82 7.10
CA GLU A 147 14.89 11.80 7.23
C GLU A 147 14.74 12.61 8.52
N THR A 148 13.52 13.03 8.86
CA THR A 148 13.24 13.83 10.06
C THR A 148 13.12 13.01 11.33
N ALA A 149 12.87 11.70 11.23
CA ALA A 149 12.74 10.82 12.39
C ALA A 149 13.98 10.87 13.30
N ARG A 150 15.16 11.06 12.71
CA ARG A 150 16.45 11.19 13.43
C ARG A 150 16.70 12.58 14.02
N GLU A 151 15.99 13.58 13.51
CA GLU A 151 16.11 14.97 13.98
C GLU A 151 15.19 15.24 15.19
N LEU A 152 14.13 14.45 15.33
CA LEU A 152 13.18 14.55 16.44
C LEU A 152 13.66 13.73 17.65
N PRO A 153 13.81 14.34 18.84
CA PRO A 153 14.32 13.66 20.02
C PRO A 153 13.55 12.37 20.36
N GLY A 154 14.24 11.24 20.33
CA GLY A 154 13.72 9.93 20.75
C GLY A 154 12.77 9.25 19.76
N VAL A 155 12.40 9.89 18.64
CA VAL A 155 11.43 9.34 17.68
C VAL A 155 12.03 8.15 16.95
N TRP A 156 13.21 8.30 16.35
CA TRP A 156 13.93 7.19 15.71
C TRP A 156 14.19 6.04 16.68
N GLU A 157 14.68 6.34 17.90
CA GLU A 157 14.97 5.32 18.90
C GLU A 157 13.72 4.53 19.28
N ARG A 158 12.58 5.21 19.42
CA ARG A 158 11.31 4.55 19.72
C ARG A 158 10.87 3.62 18.61
N ILE A 159 10.98 4.05 17.35
CA ILE A 159 10.61 3.21 16.19
C ILE A 159 11.55 1.99 16.09
N ALA A 160 12.86 2.23 16.14
CA ALA A 160 13.87 1.20 15.88
C ALA A 160 13.98 0.14 16.98
N ARG A 161 13.54 0.45 18.21
CA ARG A 161 13.63 -0.45 19.37
C ARG A 161 12.28 -0.97 19.85
N TYR A 162 11.21 -0.69 19.12
CA TYR A 162 9.89 -1.18 19.50
C TYR A 162 9.86 -2.71 19.47
N ASP A 163 9.38 -3.31 20.56
CA ASP A 163 9.24 -4.75 20.69
C ASP A 163 7.87 -5.18 20.15
N TYR A 164 7.87 -5.78 18.96
CA TYR A 164 6.66 -6.33 18.34
C TYR A 164 6.25 -7.68 18.94
N GLY A 165 6.96 -8.17 19.97
CA GLY A 165 6.79 -9.52 20.51
C GLY A 165 7.23 -10.59 19.51
N SER A 166 6.76 -11.82 19.71
CA SER A 166 6.98 -12.92 18.76
C SER A 166 6.24 -12.65 17.45
N GLN A 167 6.99 -12.29 16.41
CA GLN A 167 6.44 -12.02 15.08
C GLN A 167 5.76 -13.27 14.49
N PRO A 168 4.58 -13.15 13.86
CA PRO A 168 4.07 -14.19 12.98
C PRO A 168 5.08 -14.43 11.84
N PRO A 169 5.17 -15.64 11.28
CA PRO A 169 6.05 -15.90 10.15
C PRO A 169 5.76 -14.91 9.01
N PRO A 170 6.77 -14.49 8.24
CA PRO A 170 6.56 -13.61 7.11
C PRO A 170 5.47 -14.20 6.20
N PRO A 171 4.60 -13.37 5.59
CA PRO A 171 3.63 -13.86 4.64
C PRO A 171 4.36 -14.69 3.57
N PRO A 172 3.77 -15.81 3.11
CA PRO A 172 4.36 -16.55 2.01
C PRO A 172 4.57 -15.59 0.84
N PRO A 173 5.64 -15.76 0.04
CA PRO A 173 5.78 -14.99 -1.19
C PRO A 173 4.47 -15.10 -1.99
N PRO A 174 4.05 -14.03 -2.70
CA PRO A 174 2.86 -14.08 -3.53
C PRO A 174 2.95 -15.34 -4.39
N THR A 175 1.98 -16.25 -4.24
CA THR A 175 1.90 -17.42 -5.12
C THR A 175 1.86 -16.89 -6.54
N GLU A 176 2.78 -17.29 -7.40
CA GLU A 176 2.74 -16.97 -8.82
C GLU A 176 1.36 -17.34 -9.38
N SER A 177 0.46 -16.36 -9.53
CA SER A 177 -0.80 -16.54 -10.23
C SER A 177 -0.72 -15.93 -11.63
N ILE A 178 0.40 -16.14 -12.33
CA ILE A 178 0.62 -15.69 -13.72
C ILE A 178 0.98 -16.87 -14.64
N THR A 179 0.36 -18.04 -14.44
CA THR A 179 0.47 -19.17 -15.39
C THR A 179 -0.87 -19.79 -15.78
N ALA A 180 -1.97 -19.02 -15.75
CA ALA A 180 -3.26 -19.46 -16.29
C ALA A 180 -3.77 -18.63 -17.49
N ARG A 181 -2.99 -17.66 -18.00
CA ARG A 181 -3.45 -16.79 -19.10
C ARG A 181 -2.57 -16.74 -20.35
N LEU A 182 -1.55 -17.60 -20.44
CA LEU A 182 -0.69 -17.68 -21.64
C LEU A 182 -0.78 -19.00 -22.42
N GLU A 183 -1.51 -20.01 -21.95
CA GLU A 183 -1.67 -21.28 -22.69
C GLU A 183 -2.92 -21.35 -23.59
N LEU A 184 -3.72 -20.28 -23.67
CA LEU A 184 -4.90 -20.24 -24.55
C LEU A 184 -4.70 -19.45 -25.86
N ASP A 185 -3.50 -18.91 -26.11
CA ASP A 185 -3.25 -18.07 -27.30
C ASP A 185 -1.98 -18.41 -28.10
N GLN A 186 -1.41 -19.61 -27.90
CA GLN A 186 -0.45 -20.17 -28.85
C GLN A 186 -1.02 -21.41 -29.52
N GLY A 187 -1.87 -21.16 -30.52
CA GLY A 187 -2.15 -22.15 -31.55
C GLY A 187 -0.86 -22.53 -32.27
N VAL A 188 -0.39 -23.74 -32.05
CA VAL A 188 0.49 -24.43 -32.99
C VAL A 188 -0.37 -25.45 -33.72
N TYR A 189 -0.64 -25.13 -34.99
CA TYR A 189 -1.03 -26.08 -36.00
C TYR A 189 0.00 -27.22 -36.07
N SER A 190 -0.43 -28.46 -35.87
CA SER A 190 0.21 -29.63 -36.46
C SER A 190 -0.86 -30.47 -37.14
N GLY A 191 -0.88 -30.40 -38.47
CA GLY A 191 -1.70 -31.29 -39.28
C GLY A 191 -1.17 -32.71 -39.24
N GLU A 192 -2.06 -33.68 -39.13
CA GLU A 192 -1.84 -35.02 -39.62
C GLU A 192 -2.96 -35.38 -40.59
N LEU A 193 -2.54 -35.56 -41.84
CA LEU A 193 -3.27 -36.24 -42.89
C LEU A 193 -3.46 -37.70 -42.48
N TYR A 194 -4.72 -38.16 -42.42
CA TYR A 194 -5.03 -39.57 -42.63
C TYR A 194 -5.74 -39.70 -43.97
N LEU A 195 -5.03 -40.30 -44.93
CA LEU A 195 -5.57 -40.94 -46.12
C LEU A 195 -5.42 -42.45 -45.96
N GLU A 196 -6.27 -43.16 -46.70
CA GLU A 196 -6.39 -44.63 -46.89
C GLU A 196 -7.30 -45.32 -45.86
N GLY A 197 -8.40 -45.97 -46.24
CA GLY A 197 -9.00 -46.29 -47.54
C GLY A 197 -10.35 -46.98 -47.35
#